data_AF-A0A377JJT4-F1
#
_entry.id   AF-A0A377JJT4-F1
#
_cell.length_a   1.000
_cell.length_b   1.000
_cell.length_c   1.000
_cell.angle_alpha   90.00
_cell.angle_beta   90.00
_cell.angle_gamma   90.00
#
_symmetry.space_group_name_H-M   'P 1'
#
loop_
_entity.id
_entity.type
_entity.pdbx_description
1 polymer ?
#
loop_
_entity_poly.entity_id
_entity_poly.type
_entity_poly.pdbx_seq_one_letter_code
_entity_poly.pdbx_strand_id
1 'polypeptide(L)'
;MKSYAERKGRSSKKQNQFKKSVNGSTFSMLRHDVVLGQEIEPLSLAAKWVLMKMIGLYNKGNNGNLSAPLNKSKEIFQLSAPGLKKALDELIAADFLEVTRQGGKNQCSLYALTCFSLNDVNKAGITLKATDRPSDKWKKSF
;
A
#
# COMPACT_ATOMS: atom_id res chain seq x y z
N MET A 1 8.83 -12.64 -25.31
CA MET A 1 8.11 -12.63 -26.60
C MET A 1 7.30 -11.34 -26.72
N LYS A 2 7.38 -10.61 -27.84
CA LYS A 2 6.58 -9.39 -28.07
C LYS A 2 5.08 -9.71 -28.15
N SER A 3 4.24 -8.84 -27.59
CA SER A 3 2.77 -8.95 -27.66
C SER A 3 2.27 -8.93 -29.10
N TYR A 4 1.13 -9.58 -29.38
CA TYR A 4 0.48 -9.59 -30.70
C TYR A 4 0.24 -8.15 -31.24
N ALA A 5 -0.11 -7.22 -30.36
CA ALA A 5 -0.27 -5.80 -30.70
C ALA A 5 1.05 -5.12 -31.06
N GLU A 6 2.14 -5.47 -30.38
CA GLU A 6 3.49 -4.94 -30.66
C GLU A 6 4.04 -5.47 -31.99
N ARG A 7 3.79 -6.75 -32.31
CA ARG A 7 4.17 -7.36 -33.60
C ARG A 7 3.46 -6.72 -34.79
N LYS A 8 2.22 -6.25 -34.60
CA LYS A 8 1.44 -5.55 -35.63
C LYS A 8 1.66 -4.02 -35.63
N GLY A 9 2.60 -3.49 -34.85
CA GLY A 9 2.86 -2.05 -34.78
C GLY A 9 1.71 -1.22 -34.19
N ARG A 10 0.78 -1.85 -33.46
CA ARG A 10 -0.45 -1.23 -32.90
C ARG A 10 -0.27 -0.64 -31.50
N SER A 11 0.93 -0.67 -30.93
CA SER A 11 1.20 0.11 -29.70
C SER A 11 1.08 1.59 -30.04
N SER A 12 0.12 2.29 -29.42
CA SER A 12 -0.08 3.70 -29.72
C SER A 12 1.17 4.49 -29.31
N LYS A 13 1.55 5.51 -30.10
CA LYS A 13 2.67 6.42 -29.77
C LYS A 13 2.54 6.93 -28.32
N LYS A 14 1.32 7.22 -27.86
CA LYS A 14 1.00 7.62 -26.49
C LYS A 14 1.36 6.55 -25.45
N GLN A 15 1.06 5.28 -25.71
CA GLN A 15 1.39 4.18 -24.79
C GLN A 15 2.92 3.98 -24.67
N ASN A 16 3.64 4.11 -25.78
CA ASN A 16 5.11 4.06 -25.76
C ASN A 16 5.73 5.28 -25.06
N GLN A 17 5.19 6.48 -25.26
CA GLN A 17 5.61 7.69 -24.54
C GLN A 17 5.38 7.54 -23.04
N PHE A 18 4.21 7.04 -22.63
CA PHE A 18 3.91 6.79 -21.23
C PHE A 18 4.85 5.76 -20.60
N LYS A 19 5.08 4.62 -21.27
CA LYS A 19 6.06 3.62 -20.79
C LYS A 19 7.45 4.24 -20.62
N LYS A 20 7.87 5.12 -21.54
CA LYS A 20 9.14 5.85 -21.42
C LYS A 20 9.14 6.83 -20.24
N SER A 21 8.06 7.57 -20.03
CA SER A 21 7.99 8.56 -18.94
C SER A 21 8.06 7.95 -17.55
N VAL A 22 7.70 6.66 -17.41
CA VAL A 22 7.78 5.92 -16.13
C VAL A 22 8.94 4.92 -16.08
N ASN A 23 9.91 4.99 -17.02
CA ASN A 23 11.02 4.04 -17.14
C ASN A 23 10.56 2.56 -17.14
N GLY A 24 9.40 2.28 -17.73
CA GLY A 24 8.77 0.95 -17.76
C GLY A 24 8.37 0.40 -16.39
N SER A 25 8.44 1.20 -15.33
CA SER A 25 8.14 0.81 -13.95
C SER A 25 6.65 0.96 -13.61
N THR A 26 6.24 0.29 -12.53
CA THR A 26 4.91 0.47 -11.94
C THR A 26 4.91 1.64 -10.96
N PHE A 27 3.72 2.18 -10.67
CA PHE A 27 3.54 3.26 -9.69
C PHE A 27 2.19 3.13 -8.99
N SER A 28 2.13 3.68 -7.79
CA SER A 28 0.90 3.86 -7.02
C SER A 28 0.45 5.31 -7.14
N MET A 29 -0.83 5.54 -7.45
CA MET A 29 -1.39 6.89 -7.49
C MET A 29 -1.61 7.36 -6.05
N LEU A 30 -0.72 8.21 -5.54
CA LEU A 30 -0.85 8.76 -4.20
C LEU A 30 -1.49 10.15 -4.27
N ARG A 31 -2.57 10.35 -3.52
CA ARG A 31 -3.25 11.65 -3.48
C ARG A 31 -2.42 12.67 -2.70
N HIS A 32 -2.48 13.93 -3.14
CA HIS A 32 -1.70 15.00 -2.51
C HIS A 32 -2.12 15.29 -1.07
N ASP A 33 -3.41 15.14 -0.75
CA ASP A 33 -3.92 15.38 0.60
C ASP A 33 -3.40 14.37 1.63
N VAL A 34 -3.06 13.14 1.21
CA VAL A 34 -2.41 12.15 2.08
C VAL A 34 -0.99 12.59 2.45
N VAL A 35 -0.27 13.24 1.53
CA VAL A 35 1.14 13.61 1.69
C VAL A 35 1.31 14.97 2.35
N LEU A 36 0.42 15.90 2.04
CA LEU A 36 0.46 17.29 2.50
C LEU A 36 -0.52 17.56 3.66
N GLY A 37 -1.30 16.56 4.08
CA GLY A 37 -2.25 16.67 5.17
C GLY A 37 -1.56 16.86 6.52
N GLN A 38 -2.19 17.62 7.42
CA GLN A 38 -1.66 17.86 8.77
C GLN A 38 -1.60 16.58 9.61
N GLU A 39 -2.39 15.56 9.24
CA GLU A 39 -2.49 14.30 9.94
C GLU A 39 -1.26 13.42 9.75
N ILE A 40 -0.49 13.62 8.67
CA ILE A 40 0.78 12.90 8.44
C ILE A 40 1.94 13.55 9.20
N GLU A 41 1.87 14.85 9.49
CA GLU A 41 2.96 15.60 10.13
C GLU A 41 3.42 15.03 11.48
N PRO A 42 2.53 14.67 12.43
CA PRO A 42 2.94 14.18 13.74
C PRO A 42 3.56 12.78 13.70
N LEU A 43 3.44 12.05 12.58
CA LEU A 43 4.02 10.72 12.46
C LEU A 43 5.54 10.75 12.50
N SER A 44 6.12 9.76 13.16
CA SER A 44 7.55 9.50 13.17
C SER A 44 8.07 9.23 11.75
N LEU A 45 9.36 9.50 11.53
CA LEU A 45 10.02 9.19 10.25
C LEU A 45 9.92 7.69 9.92
N ALA A 46 9.95 6.81 10.93
CA ALA A 46 9.78 5.39 10.75
C ALA A 46 8.36 5.03 10.26
N ALA A 47 7.32 5.63 10.85
CA ALA A 47 5.94 5.46 10.39
C ALA A 47 5.74 5.97 8.97
N LYS A 48 6.21 7.19 8.66
CA LYS A 48 6.16 7.76 7.30
C LYS A 48 6.86 6.85 6.27
N TRP A 49 8.03 6.31 6.64
CA TRP A 49 8.76 5.38 5.78
C TRP A 49 8.03 4.04 5.57
N VAL A 50 7.45 3.47 6.63
CA VAL A 50 6.65 2.24 6.53
C VAL A 50 5.42 2.48 5.66
N LEU A 51 4.73 3.61 5.81
CA LEU A 51 3.60 3.99 4.96
C LEU A 51 4.01 4.04 3.49
N MET A 52 5.12 4.71 3.17
CA MET A 52 5.66 4.77 1.82
C MET A 52 6.00 3.38 1.25
N LYS A 53 6.61 2.50 2.06
CA LYS A 53 6.91 1.12 1.66
C LYS A 53 5.64 0.32 1.41
N MET A 54 4.63 0.45 2.26
CA MET A 54 3.33 -0.22 2.08
C MET A 54 2.63 0.25 0.79
N ILE A 55 2.69 1.54 0.48
CA ILE A 55 2.18 2.10 -0.79
C ILE A 55 2.96 1.52 -2.00
N GLY A 56 4.26 1.28 -1.86
CA GLY A 56 5.07 0.61 -2.88
C GLY A 56 4.75 -0.87 -3.07
N LEU A 57 4.28 -1.56 -2.02
CA LEU A 57 3.82 -2.96 -2.07
C LEU A 57 2.38 -3.11 -2.59
N TYR A 58 1.62 -2.02 -2.62
CA TYR A 58 0.28 -1.99 -3.17
C TYR A 58 0.29 -2.11 -4.69
N ASN A 59 -0.51 -3.03 -5.23
CA ASN A 59 -0.55 -3.37 -6.66
C ASN A 59 -1.94 -3.18 -7.29
N LYS A 60 -2.82 -2.40 -6.66
CA LYS A 60 -4.22 -2.17 -7.06
C LYS A 60 -5.18 -3.35 -6.90
N GLY A 61 -4.69 -4.53 -6.54
CA GLY A 61 -5.50 -5.74 -6.33
C GLY A 61 -5.27 -6.41 -4.97
N ASN A 62 -4.49 -5.82 -4.07
CA ASN A 62 -4.10 -6.41 -2.80
C ASN A 62 -4.37 -5.52 -1.57
N ASN A 63 -5.11 -4.41 -1.71
CA ASN A 63 -5.46 -3.60 -0.54
C ASN A 63 -6.43 -4.39 0.36
N GLY A 64 -6.01 -4.60 1.61
CA GLY A 64 -6.64 -5.53 2.55
C GLY A 64 -5.93 -6.88 2.67
N ASN A 65 -4.90 -7.12 1.87
CA ASN A 65 -3.99 -8.27 1.96
C ASN A 65 -2.50 -7.84 1.98
N LEU A 66 -2.22 -6.59 2.38
CA LEU A 66 -0.84 -6.15 2.54
C LEU A 66 -0.26 -6.78 3.79
N SER A 67 0.99 -7.25 3.72
CA SER A 67 1.65 -7.90 4.86
C SER A 67 2.92 -7.13 5.24
N ALA A 68 3.17 -7.04 6.54
CA ALA A 68 4.39 -6.45 7.10
C ALA A 68 4.98 -7.42 8.15
N PRO A 69 5.55 -8.55 7.73
CA PRO A 69 6.01 -9.58 8.65
C PRO A 69 7.30 -9.14 9.36
N LEU A 70 7.33 -9.24 10.69
CA LEU A 70 8.43 -8.74 11.53
C LEU A 70 9.78 -9.42 11.24
N ASN A 71 9.77 -10.69 10.82
CA ASN A 71 10.98 -11.43 10.44
C ASN A 71 11.63 -10.91 9.14
N LYS A 72 10.88 -10.20 8.28
CA LYS A 72 11.41 -9.54 7.07
C LYS A 72 11.53 -8.02 7.24
N SER A 73 11.46 -7.51 8.47
CA SER A 73 11.55 -6.07 8.78
C SER A 73 12.77 -5.40 8.15
N LYS A 74 13.95 -6.03 8.28
CA LYS A 74 15.20 -5.50 7.73
C LYS A 74 15.26 -5.55 6.20
N GLU A 75 14.75 -6.63 5.59
CA GLU A 75 14.76 -6.84 4.14
C GLU A 75 13.82 -5.88 3.41
N ILE A 76 12.57 -5.77 3.88
CA ILE A 76 11.52 -5.04 3.18
C ILE A 76 11.49 -3.57 3.61
N PHE A 77 11.56 -3.33 4.92
CA PHE A 77 11.36 -2.01 5.52
C PHE A 77 12.66 -1.36 5.98
N GLN A 78 13.80 -2.05 5.95
CA GLN A 78 15.10 -1.52 6.41
C GLN A 78 15.04 -1.02 7.87
N LEU A 79 14.20 -1.66 8.68
CA LEU A 79 14.03 -1.36 10.10
C LEU A 79 14.31 -2.61 10.93
N SER A 80 14.61 -2.40 12.22
CA SER A 80 14.59 -3.48 13.19
C SER A 80 13.15 -3.97 13.39
N ALA A 81 12.97 -5.22 13.84
CA ALA A 81 11.64 -5.75 14.12
C ALA A 81 10.85 -4.90 15.14
N PRO A 82 11.44 -4.41 16.26
CA PRO A 82 10.76 -3.49 17.16
C PRO A 82 10.43 -2.15 16.50
N GLY A 83 11.31 -1.62 15.64
CA GLY A 83 11.08 -0.37 14.91
C GLY A 83 9.91 -0.46 13.93
N LEU A 84 9.85 -1.55 13.15
CA LEU A 84 8.71 -1.82 12.27
C LEU A 84 7.42 -1.96 13.07
N LYS A 85 7.43 -2.71 14.19
CA LYS A 85 6.25 -2.87 15.03
C LYS A 85 5.73 -1.52 15.53
N LYS A 86 6.60 -0.69 16.13
CA LYS A 86 6.22 0.65 16.60
C LYS A 86 5.64 1.53 15.49
N ALA A 87 6.26 1.51 14.31
CA ALA A 87 5.79 2.26 13.15
C ALA A 87 4.41 1.77 12.65
N LEU A 88 4.15 0.47 12.65
CA LEU A 88 2.84 -0.09 12.32
C LEU A 88 1.78 0.29 13.36
N ASP A 89 2.10 0.15 14.65
CA ASP A 89 1.20 0.51 15.75
C ASP A 89 0.82 2.01 15.67
N GLU A 90 1.78 2.87 15.35
CA GLU A 90 1.58 4.30 15.15
C GLU A 90 0.69 4.62 13.94
N LEU A 91 0.91 3.95 12.80
CA LEU A 91 0.08 4.12 11.60
C LEU A 91 -1.36 3.63 11.79
N ILE A 92 -1.56 2.57 12.60
CA ILE A 92 -2.89 2.09 12.98
C ILE A 92 -3.56 3.10 13.91
N ALA A 93 -2.86 3.60 14.91
CA ALA A 93 -3.39 4.60 15.84
C ALA A 93 -3.75 5.93 15.16
N ALA A 94 -3.08 6.26 14.04
CA ALA A 94 -3.37 7.42 13.21
C ALA A 94 -4.33 7.10 12.04
N ASP A 95 -4.92 5.91 11.99
CA ASP A 95 -5.91 5.48 10.99
C ASP A 95 -5.43 5.50 9.53
N PHE A 96 -4.11 5.54 9.28
CA PHE A 96 -3.53 5.37 7.94
C PHE A 96 -3.50 3.90 7.52
N LEU A 97 -3.42 2.98 8.48
CA LEU A 97 -3.53 1.54 8.27
C LEU A 97 -4.71 0.97 9.06
N GLU A 98 -5.42 0.03 8.45
CA GLU A 98 -6.43 -0.79 9.11
C GLU A 98 -5.98 -2.23 9.12
N VAL A 99 -6.09 -2.90 10.27
CA VAL A 99 -5.81 -4.35 10.38
C VAL A 99 -7.00 -5.11 9.81
N THR A 100 -6.81 -5.76 8.67
CA THR A 100 -7.86 -6.58 8.04
C THR A 100 -7.87 -8.01 8.54
N ARG A 101 -6.72 -8.49 9.03
CA ARG A 101 -6.59 -9.78 9.71
C ARG A 101 -5.58 -9.67 10.82
N GLN A 102 -5.99 -9.99 12.04
CA GLN A 102 -5.06 -10.12 13.14
C GLN A 102 -4.13 -11.31 12.90
N GLY A 103 -2.82 -11.08 13.02
CA GLY A 103 -1.83 -12.15 13.00
C GLY A 103 -1.91 -13.05 14.24
N GLY A 104 -1.15 -14.14 14.22
CA GLY A 104 -1.11 -15.12 15.30
C GLY A 104 0.20 -15.89 15.29
N LYS A 105 0.23 -17.04 15.99
CA LYS A 105 1.41 -17.92 15.97
C LYS A 105 1.74 -18.31 14.53
N ASN A 106 2.93 -17.96 14.07
CA ASN A 106 3.42 -18.18 12.70
C ASN A 106 2.57 -17.54 11.57
N GLN A 107 1.75 -16.53 11.89
CA GLN A 107 0.94 -15.81 10.91
C GLN A 107 1.12 -14.30 11.07
N CYS A 108 1.49 -13.61 9.99
CA CYS A 108 1.56 -12.15 10.00
C CYS A 108 0.17 -11.52 9.91
N SER A 109 0.01 -10.36 10.53
CA SER A 109 -1.17 -9.52 10.34
C SER A 109 -1.24 -9.02 8.90
N LEU A 110 -2.46 -8.83 8.42
CA LEU A 110 -2.75 -8.22 7.13
C LEU A 110 -3.34 -6.83 7.35
N TYR A 111 -3.06 -5.95 6.40
CA TYR A 111 -3.39 -4.54 6.49
C TYR A 111 -4.04 -4.03 5.22
N ALA A 112 -4.80 -2.96 5.37
CA ALA A 112 -5.29 -2.09 4.32
C ALA A 112 -4.78 -0.67 4.53
N LEU A 113 -4.44 0.01 3.42
CA LEU A 113 -4.23 1.45 3.39
C LEU A 113 -5.59 2.13 3.27
N THR A 114 -5.94 2.98 4.24
CA THR A 114 -7.26 3.64 4.30
C THR A 114 -7.44 4.73 3.24
N CYS A 115 -6.33 5.23 2.66
CA CYS A 115 -6.33 6.18 1.55
C CYS A 115 -6.57 5.55 0.16
N PHE A 116 -6.71 4.22 0.09
CA PHE A 116 -7.13 3.47 -1.10
C PHE A 116 -8.42 2.71 -0.83
N SER A 117 -9.20 2.40 -1.87
CA SER A 117 -10.34 1.50 -1.74
C SER A 117 -9.89 0.08 -1.40
N LEU A 118 -10.70 -0.65 -0.63
CA LEU A 118 -10.48 -2.07 -0.39
C LEU A 118 -10.68 -2.86 -1.68
N ASN A 119 -9.89 -3.91 -1.85
CA ASN A 119 -10.10 -4.87 -2.90
C ASN A 119 -10.93 -6.06 -2.40
N ASP A 120 -11.57 -6.77 -3.32
CA ASP A 120 -12.13 -8.09 -3.02
C ASP A 120 -10.98 -9.04 -2.69
N VAL A 121 -10.88 -9.43 -1.43
CA VAL A 121 -9.87 -10.38 -0.95
C VAL A 121 -10.59 -11.56 -0.33
N ASN A 122 -10.52 -12.71 -1.01
CA ASN A 122 -10.94 -14.00 -0.50
C ASN A 122 -9.75 -14.96 -0.43
N LYS A 123 -8.77 -14.61 0.42
CA LYS A 123 -7.52 -15.36 0.60
C LYS A 123 -7.08 -15.24 2.06
N ALA A 124 -6.24 -16.18 2.49
CA ALA A 124 -5.59 -16.14 3.81
C ALA A 124 -6.58 -16.04 5.00
N GLY A 125 -7.78 -16.62 4.88
CA GLY A 125 -8.75 -16.66 5.98
C GLY A 125 -9.51 -15.35 6.21
N ILE A 126 -9.48 -14.42 5.26
CA ILE A 126 -10.34 -13.23 5.26
C ILE A 126 -11.24 -13.21 4.03
N THR A 127 -12.45 -12.68 4.21
CA THR A 127 -13.39 -12.36 3.13
C THR A 127 -13.74 -10.87 3.24
N LEU A 128 -13.02 -10.05 2.49
CA LEU A 128 -13.29 -8.62 2.37
C LEU A 128 -14.01 -8.35 1.05
N LYS A 129 -15.02 -7.49 1.10
CA LYS A 129 -15.67 -6.95 -0.08
C LYS A 129 -14.97 -5.66 -0.51
N ALA A 130 -14.83 -5.47 -1.81
CA ALA A 130 -14.32 -4.25 -2.38
C ALA A 130 -15.18 -3.05 -1.96
N THR A 131 -14.53 -1.91 -1.73
CA THR A 131 -15.23 -0.64 -1.51
C THR A 131 -15.10 0.22 -2.76
N ASP A 132 -16.13 1.01 -3.06
CA ASP A 132 -16.10 1.93 -4.20
C ASP A 132 -15.16 3.12 -3.95
N ARG A 133 -15.12 3.61 -2.71
CA ARG A 133 -14.28 4.73 -2.28
C ARG A 133 -13.26 4.33 -1.19
N PRO A 134 -12.14 5.07 -1.07
CA PRO A 134 -11.27 5.00 0.11
C PRO A 134 -12.06 5.34 1.37
N SER A 135 -11.70 4.73 2.50
CA SER A 135 -12.36 5.04 3.78
C SER A 135 -11.89 6.37 4.36
N ASP A 136 -10.66 6.79 4.05
CA ASP A 136 -10.05 8.04 4.51
C ASP A 136 -10.17 8.28 6.03
N LYS A 137 -10.15 7.21 6.84
CA LYS A 137 -10.27 7.28 8.30
C LYS A 137 -9.22 8.18 8.95
N TRP A 138 -8.06 8.32 8.31
CA TRP A 138 -6.98 9.22 8.70
C TRP A 138 -7.39 10.71 8.71
N LYS A 139 -8.43 11.10 7.96
CA LYS A 139 -8.99 12.46 8.01
C LYS A 139 -9.83 12.63 9.26
N LYS A 140 -9.26 13.26 10.29
CA LYS A 140 -10.01 13.63 11.47
C LYS A 140 -10.93 14.78 11.10
N SER A 141 -12.24 14.53 11.02
CA SER A 141 -13.21 15.62 10.90
C SER A 141 -13.16 16.44 12.19
N PHE A 142 -12.93 17.74 12.05
CA PHE A 142 -13.12 18.72 13.12
C PHE A 142 -14.60 18.96 13.37
#